data_AF-A0A7J7KQ70-F1
#
_entry.id   AF-A0A7J7KQ70-F1
#
_cell.length_a   1.000
_cell.length_b   1.000
_cell.length_c   1.000
_cell.angle_alpha   90.00
_cell.angle_beta   90.00
_cell.angle_gamma   90.00
#
_symmetry.space_group_name_H-M   'P 1'
#
loop_
_entity.id
_entity.type
_entity.pdbx_description
1 polymer ?
#
loop_
_entity_poly.entity_id
_entity_poly.type
_entity_poly.pdbx_seq_one_letter_code
_entity_poly.pdbx_strand_id
1 'polypeptide(L)'
;MVHEVPKPAGSAAPPSTVPEPTTLVRENNSAEGSHDQHADNTYENTAKLCSAASRPLLIPQLHSIISAEISTFHKDSFKEEYLLIKAPALPCKVGRLPENVKRNRFKNIIAADETRVKLKVDEYDSDYVNANYIPDYHGQQRFIACQAAHLLLKSVQW
;
A
#
# COMPACT_ATOMS: atom_id res chain seq x y z
N MET A 1 -35.72 51.55 24.56
CA MET A 1 -35.49 51.50 23.10
C MET A 1 -34.71 50.23 22.82
N VAL A 2 -35.43 49.17 22.48
CA VAL A 2 -34.89 47.88 22.04
C VAL A 2 -34.72 47.98 20.53
N HIS A 3 -33.49 47.85 20.03
CA HIS A 3 -33.24 47.75 18.59
C HIS A 3 -33.29 46.28 18.18
N GLU A 4 -34.39 45.94 17.51
CA GLU A 4 -34.61 44.67 16.83
C GLU A 4 -33.78 44.66 15.53
N VAL A 5 -32.91 43.65 15.36
CA VAL A 5 -32.12 43.43 14.14
C VAL A 5 -32.78 42.30 13.34
N PRO A 6 -32.98 42.45 12.01
CA PRO A 6 -33.82 41.56 11.23
C PRO A 6 -33.14 40.22 10.91
N LYS A 7 -33.97 39.17 10.88
CA LYS A 7 -33.63 37.80 10.48
C LYS A 7 -33.55 37.68 8.94
N PRO A 8 -32.48 37.13 8.35
CA PRO A 8 -32.49 36.80 6.93
C PRO A 8 -32.98 35.37 6.65
N ALA A 9 -33.51 35.23 5.44
CA ALA A 9 -34.39 34.20 4.93
C ALA A 9 -33.79 32.77 4.84
N GLY A 10 -34.67 31.77 4.93
CA GLY A 10 -34.36 30.40 4.57
C GLY A 10 -34.10 30.25 3.07
N SER A 11 -33.09 29.47 2.74
CA SER A 11 -32.84 28.96 1.38
C SER A 11 -32.70 27.44 1.46
N ALA A 12 -33.49 26.75 0.66
CA ALA A 12 -33.47 25.30 0.49
C ALA A 12 -32.12 24.79 -0.06
N ALA A 13 -31.80 23.54 0.27
CA ALA A 13 -30.56 22.87 -0.11
C ALA A 13 -30.54 22.38 -1.58
N PRO A 14 -29.37 22.32 -2.24
CA PRO A 14 -29.12 21.43 -3.37
C PRO A 14 -28.20 20.25 -3.00
N PRO A 15 -28.21 19.15 -3.78
CA PRO A 15 -27.63 17.86 -3.42
C PRO A 15 -26.10 17.88 -3.41
N SER A 16 -25.51 17.18 -2.43
CA SER A 16 -24.07 16.93 -2.36
C SER A 16 -23.69 15.85 -3.37
N THR A 17 -23.31 16.26 -4.58
CA THR A 17 -22.68 15.39 -5.59
C THR A 17 -21.20 15.23 -5.26
N VAL A 18 -20.83 14.03 -4.82
CA VAL A 18 -19.45 13.54 -4.73
C VAL A 18 -18.80 13.61 -6.12
N PRO A 19 -17.59 14.14 -6.31
CA PRO A 19 -16.93 14.11 -7.61
C PRO A 19 -16.49 12.67 -7.93
N GLU A 20 -17.00 12.12 -9.03
CA GLU A 20 -16.48 10.90 -9.65
C GLU A 20 -15.02 11.08 -10.10
N PRO A 21 -14.20 10.01 -10.09
CA PRO A 21 -12.83 10.07 -10.57
C PRO A 21 -12.81 10.42 -12.06
N THR A 22 -12.17 11.54 -12.37
CA THR A 22 -11.99 12.07 -13.72
C THR A 22 -11.32 11.03 -14.63
N THR A 23 -12.06 10.59 -15.66
CA THR A 23 -11.52 9.87 -16.80
C THR A 23 -10.60 10.79 -17.59
N LEU A 24 -9.30 10.50 -17.61
CA LEU A 24 -8.36 11.19 -18.49
C LEU A 24 -8.68 10.80 -19.94
N VAL A 25 -9.09 11.80 -20.72
CA VAL A 25 -9.24 11.75 -22.16
C VAL A 25 -7.88 11.42 -22.77
N ARG A 26 -7.84 10.33 -23.54
CA ARG A 26 -6.66 9.83 -24.25
C ARG A 26 -6.47 10.66 -25.53
N GLU A 27 -5.47 11.54 -25.55
CA GLU A 27 -4.97 12.12 -26.80
C GLU A 27 -4.18 11.05 -27.55
N ASN A 28 -4.59 10.80 -28.79
CA ASN A 28 -3.95 9.87 -29.71
C ASN A 28 -2.75 10.54 -30.36
N ASN A 29 -1.55 10.00 -30.14
CA ASN A 29 -0.45 10.15 -31.07
C ASN A 29 0.11 8.77 -31.41
N SER A 30 -0.11 8.39 -32.66
CA SER A 30 0.47 7.23 -33.32
C SER A 30 1.97 7.46 -33.53
N ALA A 31 2.79 6.52 -33.07
CA ALA A 31 4.08 6.20 -33.67
C ALA A 31 4.39 4.72 -33.38
N GLU A 32 4.72 4.00 -34.44
CA GLU A 32 4.87 2.55 -34.53
C GLU A 32 6.20 2.02 -33.96
N GLY A 33 6.22 0.71 -33.65
CA GLY A 33 7.41 -0.14 -33.51
C GLY A 33 7.90 -0.28 -32.05
N SER A 34 8.08 -1.44 -31.46
CA SER A 34 8.47 -2.74 -32.02
C SER A 34 7.91 -3.91 -31.22
N HIS A 35 7.63 -4.96 -31.98
CA HIS A 35 7.27 -6.33 -31.62
C HIS A 35 8.24 -6.94 -30.58
N ASP A 36 7.76 -7.26 -29.38
CA ASP A 36 8.38 -8.27 -28.53
C ASP A 36 7.36 -9.37 -28.22
N GLN A 37 7.60 -10.53 -28.83
CA GLN A 37 6.80 -11.73 -28.70
C GLN A 37 7.12 -12.39 -27.35
N HIS A 38 6.05 -12.84 -26.68
CA HIS A 38 6.08 -13.77 -25.56
C HIS A 38 6.85 -13.29 -24.32
N ALA A 39 6.29 -12.29 -23.62
CA ALA A 39 6.48 -12.22 -22.18
C ALA A 39 5.71 -13.40 -21.56
N ASP A 40 6.46 -14.37 -21.04
CA ASP A 40 5.97 -15.36 -20.08
C ASP A 40 5.05 -14.64 -19.07
N ASN A 41 3.75 -14.97 -19.07
CA ASN A 41 2.72 -14.33 -18.23
C ASN A 41 2.86 -14.74 -16.75
N THR A 42 4.08 -15.03 -16.34
CA THR A 42 4.48 -15.44 -15.01
C THR A 42 4.63 -14.18 -14.15
N TYR A 43 3.71 -14.04 -13.20
CA TYR A 43 3.77 -12.99 -12.18
C TYR A 43 4.84 -13.35 -11.14
N GLU A 44 6.02 -12.72 -11.22
CA GLU A 44 7.06 -12.80 -10.19
C GLU A 44 7.05 -11.56 -9.29
N ASN A 45 6.33 -11.63 -8.16
CA ASN A 45 6.28 -10.53 -7.19
C ASN A 45 7.02 -10.83 -5.88
N THR A 46 7.19 -12.09 -5.47
CA THR A 46 7.56 -12.40 -4.07
C THR A 46 8.96 -13.00 -3.87
N ALA A 47 9.76 -13.24 -4.92
CA ALA A 47 10.85 -14.22 -4.78
C ALA A 47 12.23 -13.87 -5.39
N LYS A 48 12.63 -12.60 -5.51
CA LYS A 48 14.09 -12.35 -5.64
C LYS A 48 14.90 -12.83 -4.42
N LEU A 49 14.24 -13.15 -3.30
CA LEU A 49 14.88 -13.59 -2.06
C LEU A 49 14.82 -15.10 -1.77
N CYS A 50 14.16 -15.93 -2.57
CA CYS A 50 14.31 -17.39 -2.45
C CYS A 50 13.71 -18.12 -3.67
N SER A 51 14.55 -18.56 -4.61
CA SER A 51 14.08 -19.28 -5.81
C SER A 51 13.45 -20.64 -5.49
N ALA A 52 13.65 -21.18 -4.27
CA ALA A 52 13.15 -22.50 -3.88
C ALA A 52 11.64 -22.52 -3.51
N ALA A 53 11.02 -21.36 -3.27
CA ALA A 53 9.61 -21.26 -2.89
C ALA A 53 8.71 -20.60 -3.94
N SER A 54 9.29 -20.02 -5.00
CA SER A 54 8.51 -19.42 -6.09
C SER A 54 7.81 -20.51 -6.91
N ARG A 55 6.49 -20.48 -6.96
CA ARG A 55 5.67 -21.37 -7.80
C ARG A 55 4.83 -20.54 -8.78
N PRO A 56 5.42 -20.08 -9.89
CA PRO A 56 4.69 -19.44 -10.97
C PRO A 56 3.44 -20.23 -11.37
N LEU A 57 2.32 -19.52 -11.49
CA LEU A 57 1.06 -20.10 -11.96
C LEU A 57 0.78 -19.62 -13.38
N LEU A 58 0.63 -20.56 -14.30
CA LEU A 58 0.14 -20.22 -15.64
C LEU A 58 -1.31 -19.76 -15.54
N ILE A 59 -1.65 -18.65 -16.20
CA ILE A 59 -3.00 -18.09 -16.20
C ILE A 59 -4.10 -19.12 -16.54
N PRO A 60 -3.93 -20.03 -17.52
CA PRO A 60 -4.93 -21.06 -17.81
C PRO A 60 -5.18 -22.04 -16.65
N GLN A 61 -4.22 -22.22 -15.75
CA GLN A 61 -4.32 -23.15 -14.62
C GLN A 61 -4.98 -22.52 -13.40
N LEU A 62 -5.00 -21.19 -13.30
CA LEU A 62 -5.45 -20.44 -12.12
C LEU A 62 -6.84 -20.88 -11.65
N HIS A 63 -7.81 -20.94 -12.56
CA HIS A 63 -9.19 -21.32 -12.24
C HIS A 63 -9.29 -22.75 -11.69
N SER A 64 -8.57 -23.69 -12.31
CA SER A 64 -8.57 -25.09 -11.90
C SER A 64 -7.98 -25.26 -10.51
N ILE A 65 -6.89 -24.56 -10.19
CA ILE A 65 -6.20 -24.65 -8.91
C ILE A 65 -7.09 -24.10 -7.78
N ILE A 66 -7.65 -22.90 -7.97
CA ILE A 66 -8.53 -22.28 -6.97
C ILE A 66 -9.77 -23.14 -6.73
N SER A 67 -10.37 -23.66 -7.80
CA SER A 67 -11.57 -24.50 -7.71
C SER A 67 -11.29 -25.84 -7.02
N ALA A 68 -10.14 -26.46 -7.30
CA ALA A 68 -9.72 -27.67 -6.62
C ALA A 68 -9.55 -27.43 -5.11
N GLU A 69 -8.85 -26.37 -4.72
CA GLU A 69 -8.64 -26.04 -3.31
C GLU A 69 -9.97 -25.81 -2.56
N ILE A 70 -10.88 -25.03 -3.15
CA ILE A 70 -12.17 -24.70 -2.53
C ILE A 70 -13.06 -25.95 -2.42
N SER A 71 -12.98 -26.86 -3.40
CA SER A 71 -13.80 -28.08 -3.46
C SER A 71 -13.26 -29.22 -2.60
N THR A 72 -11.94 -29.31 -2.38
CA THR A 72 -11.38 -30.39 -1.57
C THR A 72 -11.59 -30.13 -0.09
N PHE A 73 -12.06 -31.13 0.64
CA PHE A 73 -12.23 -31.08 2.10
C PHE A 73 -10.89 -30.92 2.85
N HIS A 74 -9.76 -31.03 2.15
CA HIS A 74 -8.41 -30.75 2.62
C HIS A 74 -8.08 -29.26 2.42
N LYS A 75 -8.51 -28.45 3.39
CA LYS A 75 -8.54 -26.98 3.36
C LYS A 75 -7.20 -26.29 3.70
N ASP A 76 -6.09 -27.00 3.63
CA ASP A 76 -4.81 -26.55 4.19
C ASP A 76 -3.72 -26.28 3.13
N SER A 77 -3.93 -26.49 1.84
CA SER A 77 -2.82 -26.38 0.87
C SER A 77 -2.33 -24.94 0.68
N PHE A 78 -3.24 -23.96 0.59
CA PHE A 78 -2.85 -22.54 0.60
C PHE A 78 -2.25 -22.09 1.93
N LYS A 79 -2.66 -22.70 3.04
CA LYS A 79 -2.11 -22.40 4.35
C LYS A 79 -0.68 -22.94 4.47
N GLU A 80 -0.43 -24.15 3.99
CA GLU A 80 0.92 -24.72 3.92
C GLU A 80 1.82 -23.87 3.02
N GLU A 81 1.34 -23.46 1.85
CA GLU A 81 2.07 -22.56 0.95
C GLU A 81 2.38 -21.21 1.60
N TYR A 82 1.39 -20.59 2.26
CA TYR A 82 1.58 -19.36 3.02
C TYR A 82 2.65 -19.49 4.11
N LEU A 83 2.70 -20.62 4.81
CA LEU A 83 3.69 -20.89 5.86
C LEU A 83 5.11 -21.06 5.31
N LEU A 84 5.28 -21.34 4.01
CA LEU A 84 6.59 -21.37 3.35
C LEU A 84 7.16 -19.97 3.10
N ILE A 85 6.35 -18.91 3.18
CA ILE A 85 6.80 -17.53 3.03
C ILE A 85 7.72 -17.18 4.20
N LYS A 86 9.02 -17.18 3.95
CA LYS A 86 10.03 -16.72 4.91
C LYS A 86 10.20 -15.22 4.77
N ALA A 87 9.76 -14.47 5.77
CA ALA A 87 10.11 -13.06 5.86
C ALA A 87 11.64 -12.94 6.06
N PRO A 88 12.35 -12.17 5.22
CA PRO A 88 13.77 -11.92 5.44
C PRO A 88 13.94 -11.17 6.77
N ALA A 89 14.94 -11.58 7.56
CA ALA A 89 15.30 -10.92 8.80
C ALA A 89 16.07 -9.62 8.50
N LEU A 90 15.36 -8.62 7.96
CA LEU A 90 15.94 -7.33 7.63
C LEU A 90 16.26 -6.52 8.90
N PRO A 91 17.39 -5.79 8.94
CA PRO A 91 17.69 -4.88 10.04
C PRO A 91 16.63 -3.78 10.18
N CYS A 92 16.29 -3.43 11.41
CA CYS A 92 15.37 -2.32 11.75
C CYS A 92 15.99 -1.42 12.84
N LYS A 93 17.31 -1.21 12.81
CA LYS A 93 18.05 -0.55 13.88
C LYS A 93 17.56 0.88 14.08
N VAL A 94 17.33 1.64 13.01
CA VAL A 94 16.91 3.05 13.10
C VAL A 94 15.53 3.17 13.73
N GLY A 95 14.59 2.32 13.32
CA GLY A 95 13.24 2.32 13.90
C GLY A 95 13.18 1.83 15.35
N ARG A 96 14.21 1.13 15.83
CA ARG A 96 14.35 0.67 17.22
C ARG A 96 15.12 1.64 18.12
N LEU A 97 15.66 2.73 17.59
CA LEU A 97 16.31 3.76 18.41
C LEU A 97 15.31 4.34 19.43
N PRO A 98 15.74 4.65 20.68
CA PRO A 98 14.85 5.13 21.74
C PRO A 98 13.95 6.30 21.34
N GLU A 99 14.48 7.25 20.56
CA GLU A 99 13.78 8.41 20.03
C GLU A 99 12.69 8.05 19.00
N ASN A 100 12.83 6.93 18.31
CA ASN A 100 11.93 6.47 17.26
C ASN A 100 10.91 5.43 17.74
N VAL A 101 11.09 4.82 18.91
CA VAL A 101 10.15 3.82 19.46
C VAL A 101 8.71 4.35 19.51
N LYS A 102 8.52 5.61 19.94
CA LYS A 102 7.21 6.26 20.02
C LYS A 102 6.61 6.62 18.65
N ARG A 103 7.42 6.61 17.60
CA ARG A 103 7.01 6.86 16.22
C ARG A 103 6.48 5.59 15.54
N ASN A 104 6.53 4.43 16.19
CA ASN A 104 5.96 3.18 15.69
C ASN A 104 4.62 2.88 16.38
N ARG A 105 3.59 2.56 15.59
CA ARG A 105 2.27 2.16 16.14
C ARG A 105 2.32 0.80 16.82
N PHE A 106 3.11 -0.13 16.29
CA PHE A 106 3.25 -1.49 16.82
C PHE A 106 4.73 -1.84 16.99
N LYS A 107 5.07 -2.46 18.12
CA LYS A 107 6.48 -2.81 18.45
C LYS A 107 7.09 -3.87 17.52
N ASN A 108 6.24 -4.67 16.88
CA ASN A 108 6.60 -5.74 15.97
C ASN A 108 6.54 -5.34 14.48
N ILE A 109 6.04 -4.14 14.16
CA ILE A 109 5.99 -3.63 12.78
C ILE A 109 6.85 -2.38 12.70
N ILE A 110 8.12 -2.58 12.33
CA ILE A 110 9.15 -1.55 12.30
C ILE A 110 9.74 -1.49 10.89
N ALA A 111 9.98 -0.28 10.39
CA ALA A 111 10.53 -0.11 9.05
C ALA A 111 11.92 -0.74 8.94
N ALA A 112 12.16 -1.44 7.83
CA ALA A 112 13.47 -2.01 7.51
C ALA A 112 14.46 -0.91 7.09
N ASP A 113 15.69 -0.96 7.59
CA ASP A 113 16.69 0.10 7.42
C ASP A 113 17.05 0.33 5.94
N GLU A 114 17.10 -0.74 5.14
CA GLU A 114 17.51 -0.71 3.73
C GLU A 114 16.53 0.04 2.83
N THR A 115 15.23 -0.08 3.09
CA THR A 115 14.17 0.46 2.23
C THR A 115 13.32 1.52 2.91
N ARG A 116 13.67 1.96 4.11
CA ARG A 116 12.87 2.97 4.82
C ARG A 116 12.82 4.29 4.07
N VAL A 117 11.68 4.96 4.15
CA VAL A 117 11.57 6.35 3.72
C VAL A 117 12.32 7.24 4.72
N LYS A 118 13.12 8.18 4.21
CA LYS A 118 13.88 9.14 5.04
C LYS A 118 13.31 10.53 4.83
N LEU A 119 12.86 11.17 5.91
CA LEU A 119 12.39 12.54 5.88
C LEU A 119 13.57 13.51 5.82
N LYS A 120 13.33 14.69 5.25
CA LYS A 120 14.31 15.79 5.30
C LYS A 120 14.33 16.38 6.71
N VAL A 121 15.50 16.39 7.34
CA VAL A 121 15.66 16.83 8.75
C VAL A 121 15.35 18.33 8.93
N ASP A 122 15.51 19.14 7.89
CA ASP A 122 15.21 20.59 7.98
C ASP A 122 13.75 20.90 8.35
N GLU A 123 12.83 19.95 8.11
CA GLU A 123 11.39 20.10 8.37
C GLU A 123 10.93 19.33 9.63
N TYR A 124 11.76 18.40 10.14
CA TYR A 124 11.40 17.49 11.23
C TYR A 124 12.57 17.19 12.16
N ASP A 125 12.29 17.03 13.46
CA ASP A 125 13.30 16.67 14.47
C ASP A 125 13.95 15.27 14.29
N SER A 126 13.54 14.50 13.28
CA SER A 126 14.08 13.18 12.95
C SER A 126 13.78 12.82 11.50
N ASP A 127 14.70 12.10 10.85
CA ASP A 127 14.54 11.56 9.49
C ASP A 127 13.62 10.32 9.44
N TYR A 128 13.11 9.88 10.59
CA TYR A 128 12.41 8.61 10.71
C TYR A 128 10.88 8.75 10.61
N VAL A 129 10.32 7.94 9.71
CA VAL A 129 8.91 7.57 9.63
C VAL A 129 8.82 6.04 9.46
N ASN A 130 7.83 5.40 10.05
CA ASN A 130 7.59 3.97 9.85
C ASN A 130 6.94 3.73 8.48
N ALA A 131 7.76 3.73 7.44
CA ALA A 131 7.38 3.48 6.07
C ALA A 131 8.55 2.89 5.28
N ASN A 132 8.25 2.04 4.29
CA ASN A 132 9.21 1.44 3.38
C ASN A 132 8.79 1.65 1.91
N TYR A 133 9.77 1.83 1.04
CA TYR A 133 9.57 1.72 -0.41
C TYR A 133 9.28 0.27 -0.78
N ILE A 134 8.23 0.05 -1.57
CA ILE A 134 7.86 -1.25 -2.13
C ILE A 134 8.02 -1.17 -3.65
N PRO A 135 8.79 -2.09 -4.26
CA PRO A 135 8.95 -2.13 -5.70
C PRO A 135 7.63 -2.53 -6.38
N ASP A 136 7.44 -2.05 -7.61
CA ASP A 136 6.45 -2.62 -8.52
C ASP A 136 6.94 -3.96 -9.11
N TYR A 137 6.17 -4.52 -10.04
CA TYR A 137 6.50 -5.78 -10.70
C TYR A 137 7.77 -5.69 -11.58
N HIS A 138 8.21 -4.49 -11.96
CA HIS A 138 9.47 -4.25 -12.68
C HIS A 138 10.66 -4.03 -11.74
N GLY A 139 10.43 -4.07 -10.42
CA GLY A 139 11.47 -3.81 -9.42
C GLY A 139 11.72 -2.32 -9.14
N GLN A 140 10.93 -1.42 -9.72
CA GLN A 140 11.09 0.02 -9.52
C GLN A 140 10.40 0.45 -8.22
N GLN A 141 11.05 1.26 -7.39
CA GLN A 141 10.46 1.80 -6.15
C GLN A 141 9.30 2.75 -6.49
N ARG A 142 8.09 2.18 -6.59
CA ARG A 142 6.90 2.90 -7.06
C ARG A 142 5.92 3.22 -5.95
N PHE A 143 5.94 2.42 -4.88
CA PHE A 143 4.98 2.52 -3.79
C PHE A 143 5.67 2.79 -2.46
N ILE A 144 4.93 3.38 -1.54
CA ILE A 144 5.31 3.53 -0.13
C ILE A 144 4.29 2.78 0.70
N ALA A 145 4.72 1.74 1.40
CA ALA A 145 3.93 1.11 2.45
C ALA A 145 4.23 1.84 3.76
N CYS A 146 3.23 2.49 4.34
CA CYS A 146 3.37 3.25 5.58
C CYS A 146 2.32 2.83 6.61
N GLN A 147 2.67 3.00 7.89
CA GLN A 147 1.66 2.92 8.95
C GLN A 147 0.68 4.11 8.82
N ALA A 148 -0.57 3.91 9.26
CA ALA A 148 -1.52 5.01 9.38
C ALA A 148 -0.96 6.11 10.29
N ALA A 149 -1.12 7.37 9.86
CA ALA A 149 -0.70 8.51 10.65
C ALA A 149 -1.38 8.44 12.02
N HIS A 150 -0.58 8.59 13.08
CA HIS A 150 -1.15 8.77 14.41
C HIS A 150 -1.72 10.19 14.46
N LEU A 151 -2.97 10.33 14.04
CA LEU A 151 -3.76 11.50 14.40
C LEU A 151 -3.89 11.43 15.92
N LEU A 152 -3.02 12.15 16.61
CA LEU A 152 -3.33 12.58 17.96
C LEU A 152 -4.70 13.25 17.83
N LEU A 153 -5.73 12.59 18.37
CA LEU A 153 -6.98 13.26 18.73
C LEU A 153 -6.56 14.39 19.67
N LYS A 154 -6.18 15.54 19.11
CA LYS A 154 -6.28 16.82 19.79
C LYS A 154 -7.76 16.98 20.00
N SER A 155 -8.20 16.55 21.17
CA SER A 155 -9.44 16.85 21.84
C SER A 155 -10.34 17.78 21.01
N VAL A 156 -11.18 17.20 20.16
CA VAL A 156 -12.40 17.90 19.76
C VAL A 156 -13.28 17.81 21.00
N GLN A 157 -13.15 18.81 21.87
CA GLN A 157 -14.15 19.03 22.91
C GLN A 157 -15.39 19.55 22.19
N TRP A 158 -16.46 18.77 22.28
CA TRP A 158 -17.82 19.25 22.01
C TRP A 158 -18.29 20.13 23.17
#